data_AF-A0A6V7JZ27-F1
#
_entry.id   AF-A0A6V7JZ27-F1
#
_cell.length_a   1.000
_cell.length_b   1.000
_cell.length_c   1.000
_cell.angle_alpha   90.00
_cell.angle_beta   90.00
_cell.angle_gamma   90.00
#
_symmetry.space_group_name_H-M   'P 1'
#
loop_
_entity.id
_entity.type
_entity.pdbx_description
1 polymer ?
#
loop_
_entity_poly.entity_id
_entity_poly.type
_entity_poly.pdbx_seq_one_letter_code
_entity_poly.pdbx_strand_id
1 'polypeptide(L)' 'KEGDGKKYVKYQVIGPNHVAVPTHFYKIIVGQTNDMKFEMEAYVMPNAPIDDKTPLSSFQ' A
#
# COMPACT_ATOMS: atom_id res chain seq x y z
N LYS A 1 -15.22 8.43 -6.14
CA LYS A 1 -16.63 8.21 -5.71
C LYS A 1 -17.36 7.72 -6.95
N GLU A 2 -18.07 6.60 -6.84
CA GLU A 2 -18.92 6.12 -7.94
C GLU A 2 -20.04 7.16 -8.20
N GLY A 3 -20.70 7.06 -9.35
CA GLY A 3 -21.75 8.02 -9.74
C GLY A 3 -22.92 8.12 -8.75
N ASP A 4 -23.06 7.14 -7.84
CA ASP A 4 -24.07 7.08 -6.78
C ASP A 4 -23.61 7.66 -5.43
N GLY A 5 -22.37 8.18 -5.35
CA GLY A 5 -21.80 8.75 -4.14
C GLY A 5 -21.38 7.75 -3.06
N LYS A 6 -21.60 6.45 -3.26
CA LYS A 6 -21.23 5.39 -2.31
C LYS A 6 -19.75 5.02 -2.45
N LYS A 7 -19.22 4.39 -1.39
CA LYS A 7 -17.87 3.84 -1.35
C LYS A 7 -17.95 2.33 -1.53
N TYR A 8 -17.15 1.80 -2.43
CA TYR A 8 -17.07 0.38 -2.71
C TYR A 8 -15.62 -0.08 -2.63
N VAL A 9 -15.41 -1.31 -2.18
CA VAL A 9 -14.16 -2.02 -2.36
C VAL A 9 -14.35 -2.97 -3.52
N LYS A 10 -13.53 -2.81 -4.56
CA LYS A 10 -13.53 -3.66 -5.75
C LYS A 10 -12.10 -4.13 -5.99
N TYR A 11 -11.93 -5.41 -6.24
CA TYR A 11 -10.66 -6.03 -6.58
C TYR A 11 -10.90 -7.23 -7.49
N GLN A 12 -9.90 -7.54 -8.31
CA GLN A 12 -9.93 -8.71 -9.17
C GLN A 12 -9.66 -9.98 -8.34
N VAL A 13 -10.26 -11.09 -8.75
CA VAL A 13 -9.86 -12.43 -8.32
C VAL A 13 -9.37 -13.22 -9.53
N ILE A 14 -8.37 -14.08 -9.35
CA ILE A 14 -7.76 -14.87 -10.42
C ILE A 14 -7.69 -16.36 -10.11
N GLY A 15 -7.75 -17.18 -11.16
CA GLY A 15 -7.64 -18.64 -11.08
C GLY A 15 -8.84 -19.36 -10.46
N PRO A 16 -8.83 -20.69 -10.43
CA PRO A 16 -9.94 -21.51 -9.92
C PRO A 16 -10.19 -21.30 -8.42
N ASN A 17 -9.18 -20.85 -7.68
CA ASN A 17 -9.25 -20.62 -6.25
C ASN A 17 -9.64 -19.17 -5.90
N HIS A 18 -10.00 -18.34 -6.88
CA HIS A 18 -10.41 -16.94 -6.68
C HIS A 18 -9.39 -16.14 -5.84
N VAL A 19 -8.10 -16.27 -6.17
CA VAL A 19 -7.03 -15.56 -5.44
C VAL A 19 -7.21 -14.06 -5.63
N ALA A 20 -7.32 -13.32 -4.54
CA ALA A 20 -7.53 -11.88 -4.56
C ALA A 20 -6.27 -11.14 -5.05
N VAL A 21 -6.47 -10.15 -5.92
CA VAL A 21 -5.43 -9.22 -6.37
C VAL A 21 -5.53 -7.96 -5.49
N PRO A 22 -4.56 -7.66 -4.62
CA PRO A 22 -4.59 -6.48 -3.77
C PRO A 22 -4.61 -5.19 -4.61
N THR A 23 -5.33 -4.17 -4.14
CA THR A 23 -5.31 -2.84 -4.78
C THR A 23 -4.09 -2.04 -4.36
N HIS A 24 -3.62 -2.25 -3.14
CA HIS A 24 -2.43 -1.64 -2.55
C HIS A 24 -1.70 -2.65 -1.69
N PHE A 25 -0.40 -2.43 -1.51
CA PHE A 25 0.43 -3.10 -0.52
C PHE A 25 0.88 -2.10 0.54
N TYR A 26 1.23 -2.60 1.71
CA TYR A 26 1.81 -1.78 2.76
C TYR A 26 3.10 -2.38 3.30
N LYS A 27 3.95 -1.53 3.84
CA LYS A 27 5.13 -1.94 4.60
C LYS A 27 5.29 -1.03 5.80
N ILE A 28 5.44 -1.62 6.98
CA ILE A 28 5.74 -0.91 8.22
C ILE A 28 7.16 -1.31 8.62
N ILE A 29 7.99 -0.32 8.88
CA ILE A 29 9.40 -0.48 9.25
C ILE A 29 9.55 0.14 10.63
N VAL A 30 10.13 -0.63 11.56
CA VAL A 30 10.47 -0.15 12.89
C VAL A 30 11.97 -0.30 13.07
N GLY A 31 12.65 0.80 13.31
CA GLY A 31 14.08 0.85 13.59
C GLY A 31 14.33 1.26 15.04
N GLN A 32 15.38 0.70 15.65
CA GLN A 32 15.88 1.19 16.93
C GLN A 32 17.14 2.01 16.69
N THR A 33 17.19 3.22 17.24
CA THR A 33 18.33 4.12 17.16
C THR A 33 19.36 3.81 18.25
N ASN A 34 20.58 4.34 18.08
CA ASN A 34 21.67 4.16 19.06
C ASN A 34 21.35 4.75 20.45
N ASP A 35 20.45 5.74 20.53
CA ASP A 35 19.96 6.31 21.78
C ASP A 35 18.75 5.55 22.38
N MET A 36 18.56 4.30 21.96
CA MET A 36 17.49 3.39 22.41
C MET A 36 16.06 3.89 22.13
N LYS A 37 15.88 4.83 21.20
CA LYS A 37 14.56 5.23 20.73
C LYS A 37 14.12 4.32 19.59
N PHE A 38 12.80 4.25 19.40
CA PHE A 38 12.21 3.58 18.26
C PHE A 38 11.69 4.60 17.26
N GLU A 39 12.00 4.38 16.00
CA GLU A 39 11.48 5.13 14.87
C GLU A 39 10.62 4.19 14.01
N MET A 40 9.56 4.74 13.42
CA MET A 40 8.62 3.99 12.60
C MET A 40 8.35 4.73 11.30
N GLU A 41 8.34 3.97 10.21
CA GLU A 41 7.89 4.42 8.90
C GLU A 41 6.79 3.46 8.41
N ALA A 42 5.73 4.00 7.83
CA ALA A 42 4.64 3.23 7.26
C ALA A 42 4.43 3.67 5.82
N TYR A 43 4.30 2.73 4.90
CA TYR A 43 4.14 3.01 3.48
C TYR A 43 2.93 2.27 2.93
N VAL A 44 2.18 2.91 2.04
CA VAL A 44 1.08 2.32 1.27
C VAL A 44 1.26 2.62 -0.20
N MET A 45 1.47 1.59 -1.02
CA MET A 45 1.79 1.71 -2.45
C MET A 45 0.70 1.04 -3.29
N PRO A 46 0.27 1.64 -4.42
CA PRO A 46 -0.69 1.01 -5.31
C PRO A 46 -0.08 -0.24 -5.98
N ASN A 47 -0.89 -1.26 -6.21
CA ASN A 47 -0.51 -2.41 -7.03
C ASN A 47 -0.61 -2.05 -8.53
N ALA A 48 0.25 -1.13 -8.95
CA ALA A 48 0.31 -0.59 -10.30
C ALA A 48 1.76 -0.18 -10.63
N PRO A 49 2.10 0.04 -11.91
CA PRO A 49 3.41 0.59 -12.27
C PRO A 49 3.66 1.92 -11.56
N ILE A 50 4.84 2.08 -10.98
CA ILE A 50 5.31 3.30 -10.31
C ILE A 50 6.56 3.76 -11.06
N ASP A 51 6.65 5.06 -11.37
CA ASP A 51 7.83 5.67 -11.99
C ASP A 51 9.00 5.64 -11.00
N ASP A 52 10.18 5.19 -11.45
CA ASP A 52 11.42 5.12 -10.67
C ASP A 52 11.84 6.49 -10.10
N LYS A 53 11.36 7.59 -10.67
CA LYS A 53 11.59 8.96 -10.18
C LYS A 53 10.67 9.34 -9.03
N THR A 54 9.64 8.55 -8.72
CA THR A 54 8.71 8.83 -7.63
C THR A 54 9.41 8.60 -6.28
N PRO A 55 9.54 9.63 -5.43
CA PRO A 55 10.21 9.46 -4.15
C PRO A 55 9.37 8.59 -3.20
N LEU A 56 10.03 7.74 -2.41
CA LEU A 56 9.37 6.84 -1.45
C LEU A 56 8.47 7.59 -0.45
N SER A 57 8.86 8.81 -0.06
CA SER A 57 8.09 9.67 0.86
C SER A 57 6.71 10.08 0.33
N SER A 58 6.44 9.91 -0.97
CA SER A 58 5.09 10.11 -1.54
C SER A 58 4.08 9.03 -1.13
N PHE A 59 4.55 7.94 -0.51
CA PHE A 59 3.72 6.80 -0.09
C PHE A 59 3.61 6.66 1.44
N GLN A 60 4.14 7.62 2.21
CA GLN A 60 4.13 7.61 3.68
C GLN A 60 2.87 8.22 4.28
#